data_AF-A0A7U9SEP7-F1
#
_entry.id   AF-A0A7U9SEP7-F1
#
_cell.length_a   1.000
_cell.length_b   1.000
_cell.length_c   1.000
_cell.angle_alpha   90.00
_cell.angle_beta   90.00
_cell.angle_gamma   90.00
#
_symmetry.space_group_name_H-M   'P 1'
#
loop_
_entity.id
_entity.type
_entity.pdbx_description
1 polymer ?
#
loop_
_entity_poly.entity_id
_entity_poly.type
_entity_poly.pdbx_seq_one_letter_code
_entity_poly.pdbx_strand_id
1 'polypeptide(L)'
;MTRKETIPEIKEEEFVEYAFSVIKMVIDLAEEKEIDEDYKNDLETAKKIFDEEHDLKNHLYIKKNSKIDCFKLLEYEIISHRNEDNPISIEVTSAIVKMVIEKGDDESTYTFETSMRDLEDIIAKLVEIKEKIEMIQ
;
A
#
# COMPACT_ATOMS: atom_id res chain seq x y z
N MET A 1 -37.19 -22.69 11.93
CA MET A 1 -36.61 -21.54 12.66
C MET A 1 -35.34 -22.02 13.33
N THR A 2 -34.14 -21.45 13.23
CA THR A 2 -33.57 -20.32 12.49
C THR A 2 -32.07 -20.36 12.80
N ARG A 3 -31.20 -20.40 11.79
CA ARG A 3 -29.76 -20.06 11.90
C ARG A 3 -29.35 -19.24 10.67
N LYS A 4 -30.09 -18.16 10.46
CA LYS A 4 -29.54 -16.95 9.85
C LYS A 4 -29.58 -15.94 10.98
N GLU A 5 -28.62 -16.05 11.88
CA GLU A 5 -28.25 -14.90 12.70
C GLU A 5 -27.74 -13.89 11.67
N THR A 6 -28.62 -12.96 11.39
CA THR A 6 -28.46 -11.78 10.56
C THR A 6 -27.14 -11.12 10.92
N ILE A 7 -26.15 -11.26 10.05
CA ILE A 7 -25.11 -10.24 9.90
C ILE A 7 -25.90 -8.94 9.67
N PRO A 8 -25.73 -7.91 10.50
CA PRO A 8 -26.43 -6.65 10.29
C PRO A 8 -26.15 -6.19 8.86
N GLU A 9 -27.20 -5.94 8.07
CA GLU A 9 -27.06 -5.21 6.81
C GLU A 9 -26.67 -3.77 7.19
N ILE A 10 -25.38 -3.55 7.42
CA ILE A 10 -24.82 -2.21 7.44
C ILE A 10 -25.01 -1.69 6.02
N LYS A 11 -25.62 -0.51 5.87
CA LYS A 11 -25.70 0.14 4.56
C LYS A 11 -24.28 0.35 4.06
N GLU A 12 -24.03 0.08 2.78
CA GLU A 12 -22.68 0.10 2.20
C GLU A 12 -21.92 1.41 2.54
N GLU A 13 -22.60 2.55 2.53
CA GLU A 13 -22.05 3.86 2.93
C GLU A 13 -21.62 3.90 4.41
N GLU A 14 -22.46 3.41 5.33
CA GLU A 14 -22.14 3.36 6.77
C GLU A 14 -20.98 2.40 7.06
N PHE A 15 -20.87 1.31 6.30
CA PHE A 15 -19.73 0.39 6.40
C PHE A 15 -18.44 1.02 5.89
N VAL A 16 -18.52 1.75 4.77
CA VAL A 16 -17.37 2.46 4.19
C VAL A 16 -16.86 3.53 5.15
N GLU A 17 -17.75 4.35 5.73
CA GLU A 17 -17.38 5.36 6.73
C GLU A 17 -16.72 4.73 7.97
N TYR A 18 -17.28 3.62 8.46
CA TYR A 18 -16.72 2.86 9.57
C TYR A 18 -15.34 2.27 9.23
N ALA A 19 -15.16 1.69 8.04
CA ALA A 19 -13.88 1.15 7.60
C ALA A 19 -12.82 2.24 7.52
N PHE A 20 -13.16 3.42 6.97
CA PHE A 20 -12.24 4.56 6.92
C PHE A 20 -11.90 5.11 8.30
N SER A 21 -12.84 5.15 9.25
CA SER A 21 -12.55 5.58 10.62
C SER A 21 -11.57 4.64 11.31
N VAL A 22 -11.76 3.31 11.18
CA VAL A 22 -10.85 2.30 11.73
C VAL A 22 -9.47 2.38 11.10
N ILE A 23 -9.37 2.52 9.76
CA ILE A 23 -8.09 2.68 9.06
C ILE A 23 -7.36 3.94 9.56
N LYS A 24 -8.09 5.05 9.70
CA LYS A 24 -7.51 6.29 10.23
C LYS A 24 -6.99 6.09 11.65
N MET A 25 -7.74 5.42 12.53
CA MET A 25 -7.28 5.13 13.89
C MET A 25 -6.06 4.20 13.92
N VAL A 26 -5.94 3.23 13.01
CA VAL A 26 -4.73 2.40 12.87
C VAL A 26 -3.52 3.26 12.48
N ILE A 27 -3.70 4.21 11.56
CA ILE A 27 -2.67 5.17 11.16
C ILE A 27 -2.31 6.13 12.32
N ASP A 28 -3.30 6.63 13.04
CA ASP A 28 -3.06 7.54 14.18
C ASP A 28 -2.35 6.81 15.33
N LEU A 29 -2.72 5.55 15.62
CA LEU A 29 -2.00 4.67 16.57
C LEU A 29 -0.53 4.48 16.15
N ALA A 30 -0.31 4.24 14.86
CA ALA A 30 1.00 4.07 14.27
C ALA A 30 1.89 5.30 14.37
N GLU A 31 1.30 6.48 14.22
CA GLU A 31 1.98 7.77 14.25
C GLU A 31 2.09 8.37 15.67
N GLU A 32 1.66 7.64 16.70
CA GLU A 32 1.59 8.09 18.10
C GLU A 32 0.81 9.40 18.30
N LYS A 33 -0.22 9.61 17.48
CA LYS A 33 -1.13 10.75 17.60
C LYS A 33 -2.13 10.53 18.74
N GLU A 34 -2.59 11.61 19.37
CA GLU A 34 -3.70 11.54 20.32
C GLU A 34 -4.97 11.07 19.60
N ILE A 35 -5.61 10.04 20.15
CA ILE A 35 -6.85 9.49 19.61
C ILE A 35 -7.98 9.87 20.57
N ASP A 36 -9.05 10.41 20.00
CA ASP A 36 -10.24 10.77 20.76
C ASP A 36 -10.87 9.52 21.41
N GLU A 37 -10.99 9.53 22.74
CA GLU A 37 -11.55 8.42 23.52
C GLU A 37 -13.05 8.19 23.27
N ASP A 38 -13.73 9.12 22.58
CA ASP A 38 -15.14 9.00 22.22
C ASP A 38 -15.41 7.82 21.26
N TYR A 39 -14.39 7.28 20.60
CA TYR A 39 -14.47 6.13 19.67
C TYR A 39 -14.01 4.80 20.29
N LYS A 40 -14.27 4.57 21.59
CA LYS A 40 -13.75 3.43 22.38
C LYS A 40 -13.83 2.04 21.72
N ASN A 41 -14.96 1.69 21.09
CA ASN A 41 -15.12 0.39 20.44
C ASN A 41 -14.27 0.28 19.16
N ASP A 42 -14.19 1.37 18.40
CA ASP A 42 -13.45 1.40 17.13
C ASP A 42 -11.94 1.43 17.40
N LEU A 43 -11.52 2.07 18.51
CA LEU A 43 -10.17 2.05 19.03
C LEU A 43 -9.74 0.63 19.44
N GLU A 44 -10.63 -0.18 20.02
CA GLU A 44 -10.32 -1.58 20.34
C GLU A 44 -10.10 -2.41 19.06
N THR A 45 -10.93 -2.21 18.04
CA THR A 45 -10.77 -2.85 16.73
C THR A 45 -9.47 -2.41 16.06
N ALA A 46 -9.17 -1.10 16.06
CA ALA A 46 -7.93 -0.57 15.49
C ALA A 46 -6.68 -1.10 16.23
N LYS A 47 -6.72 -1.21 17.56
CA LYS A 47 -5.63 -1.82 18.35
C LYS A 47 -5.41 -3.28 18.00
N LYS A 48 -6.49 -4.07 17.85
CA LYS A 48 -6.39 -5.48 17.44
C LYS A 48 -5.76 -5.62 16.05
N ILE A 49 -6.23 -4.84 15.07
CA ILE A 49 -5.65 -4.81 13.72
C ILE A 49 -4.17 -4.43 13.79
N PHE A 50 -3.85 -3.36 14.51
CA PHE A 50 -2.48 -2.92 14.67
C PHE A 50 -1.61 -4.01 15.29
N ASP A 51 -2.10 -4.74 16.30
CA ASP A 51 -1.38 -5.81 16.98
C ASP A 51 -1.16 -7.07 16.15
N GLU A 52 -2.11 -7.43 15.29
CA GLU A 52 -2.01 -8.60 14.40
C GLU A 52 -1.16 -8.32 13.14
N GLU A 53 -1.11 -7.08 12.67
CA GLU A 53 -0.40 -6.68 11.45
C GLU A 53 1.06 -6.30 11.71
N HIS A 54 1.92 -7.31 11.90
CA HIS A 54 3.36 -7.13 12.14
C HIS A 54 4.08 -6.35 11.04
N ASP A 55 3.71 -6.57 9.77
CA ASP A 55 4.32 -5.90 8.63
C ASP A 55 4.02 -4.40 8.61
N LEU A 56 2.81 -4.03 9.03
CA LEU A 56 2.40 -2.64 9.19
C LEU A 56 3.25 -1.97 10.29
N LYS A 57 3.37 -2.59 11.47
CA LYS A 57 4.22 -2.05 12.55
C LYS A 57 5.67 -1.84 12.10
N ASN A 58 6.23 -2.81 11.38
CA ASN A 58 7.58 -2.72 10.83
C ASN A 58 7.71 -1.57 9.84
N HIS A 59 6.77 -1.45 8.90
CA HIS A 59 6.75 -0.38 7.91
C HIS A 59 6.70 1.01 8.57
N LEU A 60 5.84 1.18 9.57
CA LEU A 60 5.67 2.45 10.28
C LEU A 60 6.89 2.79 11.15
N TYR A 61 7.47 1.80 11.82
CA TYR A 61 8.72 1.97 12.55
C TYR A 61 9.84 2.43 11.63
N ILE A 62 9.98 1.82 10.45
CA ILE A 62 10.95 2.25 9.43
C ILE A 62 10.66 3.69 9.02
N LYS A 63 9.42 4.04 8.68
CA LYS A 63 9.02 5.39 8.25
C LYS A 63 9.37 6.45 9.31
N LYS A 64 9.06 6.18 10.59
CA LYS A 64 9.34 7.11 11.71
C LYS A 64 10.83 7.32 11.96
N ASN A 65 11.65 6.28 11.80
CA ASN A 65 13.06 6.31 12.18
C ASN A 65 14.02 6.47 10.98
N SER A 66 13.50 6.47 9.75
CA SER A 66 14.33 6.58 8.56
C SER A 66 15.00 7.95 8.48
N LYS A 67 16.26 7.95 8.03
CA LYS A 67 17.01 9.18 7.73
C LYS A 67 16.82 9.64 6.28
N ILE A 68 16.23 8.78 5.45
CA ILE A 68 16.02 8.95 4.01
C ILE A 68 14.54 8.78 3.66
N ASP A 69 14.18 9.16 2.44
CA ASP A 69 12.80 9.09 1.97
C ASP A 69 12.30 7.64 1.88
N CYS A 70 11.09 7.41 2.37
CA CYS A 70 10.46 6.09 2.42
C CYS A 70 9.49 5.89 1.25
N PHE A 71 9.36 4.66 0.79
CA PHE A 71 8.37 4.31 -0.21
C PHE A 71 6.94 4.52 0.31
N LYS A 72 6.12 5.24 -0.47
CA LYS A 72 4.72 5.52 -0.18
C LYS A 72 3.77 4.78 -1.13
N LEU A 73 4.04 4.87 -2.44
CA LEU A 73 3.11 4.37 -3.46
C LEU A 73 3.84 3.97 -4.74
N LEU A 74 3.35 2.93 -5.40
CA LEU A 74 3.75 2.50 -6.74
C LEU A 74 2.50 2.46 -7.62
N GLU A 75 2.54 3.19 -8.73
CA GLU A 75 1.51 3.18 -9.77
C GLU A 75 2.16 2.74 -11.08
N TYR A 76 1.36 2.17 -11.98
CA TYR A 76 1.84 1.79 -13.31
C TYR A 76 0.77 1.98 -14.39
N GLU A 77 1.24 2.15 -15.62
CA GLU A 77 0.42 2.20 -16.83
C GLU A 77 1.09 1.36 -17.91
N ILE A 78 0.32 0.57 -18.66
CA ILE A 78 0.84 -0.24 -19.78
C ILE A 78 0.68 0.54 -21.07
N ILE A 79 1.78 0.67 -21.81
CA ILE A 79 1.80 1.33 -23.12
C ILE A 79 2.12 0.30 -24.19
N SER A 80 1.28 0.23 -25.21
CA SER A 80 1.51 -0.56 -26.40
C SER A 80 1.78 0.36 -27.57
N HIS A 81 3.00 0.29 -28.09
CA HIS A 81 3.41 0.97 -29.31
C HIS A 81 2.96 0.11 -30.50
N ARG A 82 2.09 0.68 -31.33
CA ARG A 82 1.54 0.02 -32.50
C ARG A 82 2.42 0.26 -33.71
N ASN A 83 2.44 -0.70 -34.62
CA ASN A 83 3.16 -0.57 -35.86
C ASN A 83 2.55 0.54 -36.74
N GLU A 84 3.39 1.40 -37.32
CA GLU A 84 2.95 2.53 -38.14
C GLU A 84 2.27 2.09 -39.45
N ASP A 85 2.73 1.00 -40.07
CA ASP A 85 2.19 0.48 -41.34
C ASP A 85 0.92 -0.37 -41.14
N ASN A 86 0.81 -1.06 -40.00
CA ASN A 86 -0.37 -1.83 -39.61
C ASN A 86 -0.81 -1.50 -38.18
N PRO A 87 -1.71 -0.50 -37.99
CA PRO A 87 -2.15 -0.02 -36.67
C PRO A 87 -2.93 -1.02 -35.82
N ILE A 88 -3.26 -2.19 -36.35
CA ILE A 88 -3.85 -3.31 -35.60
C ILE A 88 -2.75 -4.12 -34.88
N SER A 89 -1.53 -4.12 -35.42
CA SER A 89 -0.40 -4.86 -34.84
C SER A 89 0.27 -4.06 -33.73
N ILE A 90 0.51 -4.73 -32.60
CA ILE A 90 1.37 -4.21 -31.52
C ILE A 90 2.81 -4.59 -31.87
N GLU A 91 3.71 -3.62 -31.82
CA GLU A 91 5.13 -3.81 -32.13
C GLU A 91 5.95 -4.02 -30.84
N VAL A 92 5.67 -3.22 -29.81
CA VAL A 92 6.29 -3.37 -28.49
C VAL A 92 5.35 -2.91 -27.40
N THR A 93 5.46 -3.53 -26.23
CA THR A 93 4.77 -3.12 -25.01
C THR A 93 5.80 -2.75 -23.95
N SER A 94 5.53 -1.65 -23.25
CA SER A 94 6.29 -1.14 -22.11
C SER A 94 5.34 -0.81 -20.97
N ALA A 95 5.90 -0.46 -19.82
CA ALA A 95 5.17 0.08 -18.69
C ALA A 95 5.76 1.42 -18.28
N ILE A 96 4.91 2.42 -18.02
CA ILE A 96 5.31 3.58 -17.22
C ILE A 96 5.10 3.22 -15.76
N VAL A 97 6.14 3.36 -14.96
CA VAL A 97 6.12 3.13 -13.51
C VAL A 97 6.31 4.46 -12.81
N LYS A 98 5.44 4.77 -11.85
CA LYS A 98 5.52 5.94 -10.99
C LYS A 98 5.71 5.50 -9.54
N MET A 99 6.79 5.96 -8.93
CA MET A 99 7.13 5.74 -7.53
C MET A 99 6.97 7.05 -6.77
N VAL A 100 6.25 7.00 -5.67
CA VAL A 100 6.13 8.09 -4.72
C VAL A 100 6.89 7.73 -3.47
N ILE A 101 7.79 8.61 -3.06
CA ILE A 101 8.54 8.49 -1.81
C ILE A 101 8.28 9.72 -0.95
N GLU A 102 8.25 9.55 0.36
CA GLU A 102 7.92 10.62 1.29
C GLU A 102 8.87 10.68 2.48
N LYS A 103 9.04 11.88 3.03
CA LYS A 103 9.73 12.14 4.28
C LYS A 103 9.07 13.31 5.01
N GLY A 104 8.42 13.02 6.14
CA GLY A 104 7.61 14.01 6.83
C GLY A 104 6.48 14.50 5.93
N ASP A 105 6.38 15.81 5.73
CA ASP A 105 5.39 16.44 4.84
C ASP A 105 5.87 16.57 3.38
N ASP A 106 7.15 16.24 3.10
CA ASP A 106 7.72 16.35 1.76
C ASP A 106 7.49 15.05 0.96
N GLU A 107 7.01 15.20 -0.27
CA GLU A 107 6.74 14.10 -1.20
C GLU A 107 7.52 14.30 -2.51
N SER A 108 8.20 13.25 -2.96
CA SER A 108 8.92 13.20 -4.23
C SER A 108 8.35 12.11 -5.12
N THR A 109 8.20 12.42 -6.40
CA THR A 109 7.67 11.49 -7.41
C THR A 109 8.73 11.22 -8.48
N TYR A 110 8.92 9.94 -8.79
CA TYR A 110 9.80 9.46 -9.85
C TYR A 110 8.98 8.67 -10.85
N THR A 111 9.11 8.99 -12.14
CA THR A 111 8.42 8.29 -13.22
C THR A 111 9.40 7.85 -14.27
N PHE A 112 9.32 6.60 -14.71
CA PHE A 112 10.15 6.04 -15.75
C PHE A 112 9.41 5.00 -16.58
N GLU A 113 9.77 4.87 -17.85
CA GLU A 113 9.29 3.81 -18.73
C GLU A 113 10.24 2.62 -18.67
N THR A 114 9.70 1.41 -18.64
CA THR A 114 10.45 0.16 -18.48
C THR A 114 9.91 -0.93 -19.38
N SER A 115 10.79 -1.82 -19.83
CA SER A 115 10.41 -3.00 -20.61
C SER A 115 10.07 -4.18 -19.70
N MET A 116 9.48 -5.24 -20.26
CA MET A 116 9.25 -6.49 -19.54
C MET A 116 10.55 -7.07 -18.99
N ARG A 117 11.63 -7.04 -19.78
CA ARG A 117 12.96 -7.54 -19.36
C ARG A 117 13.49 -6.77 -18.15
N ASP A 118 13.43 -5.43 -18.21
CA ASP A 118 13.98 -4.61 -17.14
C ASP A 118 13.12 -4.73 -15.86
N LEU A 119 11.81 -4.97 -15.99
CA LEU A 119 10.94 -5.32 -14.86
C LEU A 119 11.30 -6.66 -14.23
N GLU A 120 11.60 -7.68 -15.02
CA GLU A 120 12.06 -8.99 -14.51
C GLU A 120 13.35 -8.84 -13.69
N ASP A 121 14.29 -8.03 -14.16
CA ASP A 121 15.55 -7.74 -13.45
C ASP A 121 15.30 -7.00 -12.13
N ILE A 122 14.39 -6.02 -12.12
CA ILE A 122 13.98 -5.29 -10.90
C ILE A 122 13.37 -6.26 -9.88
N ILE A 123 12.44 -7.12 -10.31
CA ILE A 123 11.78 -8.10 -9.43
C ILE A 123 12.80 -9.05 -8.83
N ALA A 124 13.73 -9.58 -9.63
CA ALA A 124 14.78 -10.46 -9.14
C ALA A 124 15.62 -9.80 -8.03
N LYS A 125 15.95 -8.51 -8.18
CA LYS A 125 16.69 -7.76 -7.15
C LYS A 125 15.87 -7.50 -5.89
N LEU A 126 14.59 -7.21 -6.01
CA LEU A 126 13.72 -7.02 -4.83
C LEU A 126 13.55 -8.33 -4.04
N VAL A 127 13.40 -9.46 -4.74
CA VAL A 127 13.35 -10.79 -4.10
C VAL A 127 14.66 -11.08 -3.37
N GLU A 128 15.81 -10.87 -4.02
CA GLU A 128 17.13 -11.06 -3.40
C GLU A 128 17.30 -10.22 -2.12
N ILE A 129 16.81 -8.97 -2.11
CA ILE A 129 16.86 -8.11 -0.92
C ILE A 129 15.94 -8.65 0.18
N LYS A 130 14.71 -9.06 -0.17
CA LYS A 130 13.76 -9.64 0.79
C LYS A 130 14.35 -10.87 1.48
N GLU A 131 14.89 -11.81 0.71
CA GLU A 131 15.51 -13.03 1.26
C GLU A 131 16.64 -12.71 2.24
N LYS A 132 17.47 -11.70 1.92
CA LYS A 132 18.54 -11.26 2.83
C LYS A 132 18.03 -10.66 4.13
N ILE A 133 16.90 -9.95 4.11
CA ILE A 133 16.26 -9.42 5.33
C ILE A 133 15.73 -10.58 6.18
N GLU A 134 15.07 -11.56 5.58
CA GLU A 134 14.54 -12.74 6.27
C GLU A 134 15.65 -13.58 6.92
N MET A 135 16.86 -13.59 6.36
CA MET A 135 18.02 -14.24 6.97
C MET A 135 18.59 -13.53 8.21
N ILE A 136 18.25 -12.27 8.44
CA ILE A 136 18.72 -11.47 9.58
C ILE A 136 17.79 -11.60 10.79
N GLN A 137 16.52 -11.93 10.55
CA GLN A 137 15.51 -12.16 11.60
C GLN A 137 15.69 -13.53 12.27
#